data_AF-A0A9X2D2R9-F1
#
_entry.id   AF-A0A9X2D2R9-F1
#
_cell.length_a   1.000
_cell.length_b   1.000
_cell.length_c   1.000
_cell.angle_alpha   90.00
_cell.angle_beta   90.00
_cell.angle_gamma   90.00
#
_symmetry.space_group_name_H-M   'P 1'
#
loop_
_entity.id
_entity.type
_entity.pdbx_description
1 polymer ?
#
loop_
_entity_poly.entity_id
_entity_poly.type
_entity_poly.pdbx_seq_one_letter_code
_entity_poly.pdbx_strand_id
1 'polypeptide(L)'
;MRLFRAAFNGIGSAAGVAWPSFGIIFSVLGGSIGSMLPLTLGAFSIGLFVSIGISIFYLSYAEMKNNARQFEEQLKKNQNKLWADINNYVNSIYEHFLNQQDKHDFINYFKKMIDHDLQEIGRTDINSPLYQILLIIKKRNDEQQFIITTDKRIIFAEIAQQTSQKSIPYSKLIAPSLFGFVGTFGSIAGCSAGISGLLTGMGLFTSFTAFPLLGWGIIGVALICGAIMAYNATIEVQDELQNNELNQLTKKMHQQLSKAVLERNVDTALHHTTSALAVNPEKKKELFDQINKPILSVLHHKKINSNESGLHFISFFNSNKTSEYGKNSELETSVLTL
;
A
#
# COMPACT_ATOMS: atom_id res chain seq x y z
N MET A 1 13.72 -14.17 -0.23
CA MET A 1 12.92 -14.06 -1.47
C MET A 1 13.08 -12.67 -2.08
N ARG A 2 14.29 -12.36 -2.56
CA ARG A 2 14.73 -11.00 -2.98
C ARG A 2 15.77 -11.10 -4.10
N LEU A 3 16.58 -12.15 -4.04
CA LEU A 3 17.53 -12.53 -5.09
C LEU A 3 16.82 -12.87 -6.43
N PHE A 4 15.60 -13.39 -6.40
CA PHE A 4 14.92 -13.86 -7.61
C PHE A 4 14.39 -12.73 -8.49
N ARG A 5 13.92 -11.60 -7.94
CA ARG A 5 13.58 -10.41 -8.73
C ARG A 5 14.77 -9.82 -9.48
N ALA A 6 15.93 -9.82 -8.83
CA ALA A 6 17.19 -9.40 -9.45
C ALA A 6 17.60 -10.34 -10.59
N ALA A 7 17.39 -11.66 -10.38
CA ALA A 7 17.51 -12.64 -11.45
C ALA A 7 16.47 -12.39 -12.57
N PHE A 8 15.24 -11.95 -12.27
CA PHE A 8 14.22 -11.63 -13.28
C PHE A 8 14.51 -10.39 -14.11
N ASN A 9 15.07 -9.34 -13.53
CA ASN A 9 15.50 -8.19 -14.33
C ASN A 9 16.71 -8.55 -15.21
N GLY A 10 17.56 -9.49 -14.76
CA GLY A 10 18.67 -10.01 -15.56
C GLY A 10 18.29 -11.03 -16.64
N ILE A 11 17.30 -11.90 -16.35
CA ILE A 11 16.85 -13.00 -17.23
C ILE A 11 15.66 -12.58 -18.10
N GLY A 12 14.78 -11.71 -17.61
CA GLY A 12 13.58 -11.22 -18.31
C GLY A 12 13.80 -9.95 -19.14
N SER A 13 14.96 -9.29 -19.02
CA SER A 13 15.41 -8.32 -20.03
C SER A 13 15.88 -9.06 -21.29
N ALA A 14 16.03 -8.36 -22.42
CA ALA A 14 16.36 -8.92 -23.74
C ALA A 14 17.47 -9.98 -23.79
N ALA A 15 18.31 -10.08 -22.75
CA ALA A 15 19.22 -11.20 -22.51
C ALA A 15 18.52 -12.57 -22.51
N GLY A 16 17.36 -12.75 -21.87
CA GLY A 16 16.66 -14.05 -21.77
C GLY A 16 16.31 -14.70 -23.11
N VAL A 17 15.97 -13.87 -24.10
CA VAL A 17 15.63 -14.30 -25.46
C VAL A 17 16.89 -14.53 -26.30
N ALA A 18 17.98 -13.81 -26.02
CA ALA A 18 19.24 -13.98 -26.73
C ALA A 18 19.92 -15.32 -26.41
N TRP A 19 19.73 -15.89 -25.21
CA TRP A 19 20.42 -17.12 -24.78
C TRP A 19 20.09 -18.36 -25.61
N PRO A 20 18.80 -18.70 -25.87
CA PRO A 20 18.46 -19.78 -26.79
C PRO A 20 19.04 -19.55 -28.19
N SER A 21 19.04 -18.31 -28.68
CA SER A 21 19.60 -17.97 -29.99
C SER A 21 21.11 -18.20 -30.06
N PHE A 22 21.87 -17.79 -29.03
CA PHE A 22 23.31 -18.07 -28.94
C PHE A 22 23.58 -19.58 -28.87
N GLY A 23 22.84 -20.33 -28.04
CA GLY A 23 22.98 -21.79 -27.94
C GLY A 23 22.75 -22.50 -29.28
N ILE A 24 21.74 -22.06 -30.04
CA ILE A 24 21.44 -22.60 -31.39
C ILE A 24 22.58 -22.26 -32.36
N ILE A 25 23.03 -21.00 -32.41
CA ILE A 25 24.08 -20.54 -33.32
C ILE A 25 25.40 -21.28 -33.04
N PHE A 26 25.79 -21.42 -31.77
CA PHE A 26 27.00 -22.16 -31.37
C PHE A 26 26.88 -23.66 -31.64
N SER A 27 25.70 -24.26 -31.52
CA SER A 27 25.48 -25.67 -31.86
C SER A 27 25.62 -25.92 -33.36
N VAL A 28 25.09 -25.02 -34.20
CA VAL A 28 25.19 -25.11 -35.66
C VAL A 28 26.64 -24.90 -36.14
N LEU A 29 27.36 -23.92 -35.57
CA LEU A 29 28.77 -23.65 -35.90
C LEU A 29 29.74 -24.73 -35.37
N GLY A 30 29.47 -25.27 -34.18
CA GLY A 30 30.29 -26.32 -33.57
C GLY A 30 30.21 -27.66 -34.30
N GLY A 31 29.05 -28.01 -34.87
CA GLY A 31 28.88 -29.25 -35.64
C GLY A 31 29.47 -29.22 -37.04
N SER A 32 29.69 -28.03 -37.63
CA SER A 32 30.15 -27.87 -39.01
C SER A 32 31.67 -27.69 -39.15
N ILE A 33 32.35 -27.28 -38.07
CA ILE A 33 33.80 -27.05 -38.07
C ILE A 33 34.37 -27.84 -36.89
N GLY A 34 34.84 -29.07 -37.13
CA GLY A 34 35.47 -29.95 -36.12
C GLY A 34 36.82 -29.45 -35.59
N SER A 35 36.95 -28.15 -35.32
CA SER A 35 38.14 -27.46 -34.84
C SER A 35 38.02 -27.14 -33.35
N MET A 36 39.13 -26.79 -32.68
CA MET A 36 39.12 -26.33 -31.28
C MET A 36 38.58 -24.90 -31.10
N LEU A 37 38.34 -24.15 -32.20
CA LEU A 37 37.90 -22.76 -32.14
C LEU A 37 36.52 -22.59 -31.45
N PRO A 38 35.46 -23.35 -31.79
CA PRO A 38 34.16 -23.28 -31.11
C PRO A 38 34.24 -23.55 -29.61
N LEU A 39 35.17 -24.40 -29.16
CA LEU A 39 35.40 -24.67 -27.73
C LEU A 39 35.91 -23.43 -27.00
N THR A 40 36.96 -22.79 -27.54
CA THR A 40 37.56 -21.59 -26.93
C THR A 40 36.59 -20.41 -26.94
N LEU A 41 35.84 -20.21 -28.03
CA LEU A 41 34.79 -19.21 -28.15
C LEU A 41 33.62 -19.48 -27.21
N GLY A 42 33.20 -20.73 -27.07
CA GLY A 42 32.16 -21.15 -26.13
C GLY A 42 32.58 -20.90 -24.67
N ALA A 43 33.80 -21.30 -24.29
CA ALA A 43 34.34 -21.04 -22.96
C ALA A 43 34.44 -19.54 -22.65
N PHE A 44 34.90 -18.74 -23.62
CA PHE A 44 34.97 -17.28 -23.49
C PHE A 44 33.58 -16.66 -23.36
N SER A 45 32.60 -17.13 -24.15
CA SER A 45 31.21 -16.68 -24.07
C SER A 45 30.56 -17.01 -22.72
N ILE A 46 30.80 -18.21 -22.17
CA ILE A 46 30.33 -18.58 -20.82
C ILE A 46 30.99 -17.70 -19.76
N GLY A 47 32.29 -17.43 -19.88
CA GLY A 47 33.00 -16.54 -18.94
C GLY A 47 32.42 -15.12 -18.95
N LEU A 48 32.21 -14.54 -20.13
CA LEU A 48 31.54 -13.25 -20.28
C LEU A 48 30.11 -13.27 -19.76
N PHE A 49 29.37 -14.36 -19.99
CA PHE A 49 28.02 -14.52 -19.47
C PHE A 49 27.99 -14.49 -17.95
N VAL A 50 28.81 -15.31 -17.30
CA VAL A 50 28.85 -15.37 -15.84
C VAL A 50 29.28 -14.02 -15.27
N SER A 51 30.27 -13.36 -15.88
CA SER A 51 30.73 -12.04 -15.47
C SER A 51 29.60 -10.99 -15.55
N ILE A 52 28.98 -10.84 -16.72
CA ILE A 52 27.91 -9.85 -16.95
C ILE A 52 26.66 -10.21 -16.12
N GLY A 53 26.30 -11.49 -16.04
CA GLY A 53 25.17 -11.99 -15.28
C GLY A 53 25.30 -11.69 -13.79
N ILE A 54 26.47 -11.95 -13.19
CA ILE A 54 26.76 -11.59 -11.80
C ILE A 54 26.67 -10.06 -11.61
N SER A 55 27.21 -9.26 -12.54
CA SER A 55 27.15 -7.80 -12.44
C SER A 55 25.71 -7.26 -12.50
N ILE A 56 24.89 -7.73 -13.46
CA ILE A 56 23.48 -7.32 -13.58
C ILE A 56 22.69 -7.77 -12.36
N PHE A 57 22.91 -9.01 -11.91
CA PHE A 57 22.29 -9.53 -10.70
C PHE A 57 22.63 -8.68 -9.48
N TYR A 58 23.91 -8.31 -9.31
CA TYR A 58 24.36 -7.47 -8.21
C TYR A 58 23.70 -6.09 -8.24
N LEU A 59 23.73 -5.42 -9.40
CA LEU A 59 23.12 -4.09 -9.57
C LEU A 59 21.61 -4.13 -9.33
N SER A 60 20.92 -5.11 -9.89
CA SER A 60 19.47 -5.24 -9.72
C SER A 60 19.09 -5.58 -8.28
N TYR A 61 19.90 -6.40 -7.60
CA TYR A 61 19.71 -6.68 -6.18
C TYR A 61 19.90 -5.44 -5.32
N ALA A 62 20.91 -4.61 -5.62
CA ALA A 62 21.16 -3.35 -4.93
C ALA A 62 20.01 -2.35 -5.13
N GLU A 63 19.56 -2.17 -6.37
CA GLU A 63 18.44 -1.28 -6.71
C GLU A 63 17.14 -1.71 -6.02
N MET A 64 16.80 -3.00 -6.09
CA MET A 64 15.61 -3.52 -5.43
C MET A 64 15.68 -3.36 -3.90
N LYS A 65 16.85 -3.59 -3.28
CA LYS A 65 17.03 -3.35 -1.84
C LYS A 65 16.81 -1.86 -1.49
N ASN A 66 17.23 -0.96 -2.37
CA ASN A 66 17.00 0.47 -2.20
C ASN A 66 15.50 0.82 -2.34
N ASN A 67 14.84 0.31 -3.37
CA ASN A 67 13.40 0.54 -3.59
C ASN A 67 12.54 -0.01 -2.44
N ALA A 68 12.87 -1.19 -1.92
CA ALA A 68 12.19 -1.76 -0.76
C ALA A 68 12.34 -0.88 0.49
N ARG A 69 13.53 -0.32 0.74
CA ARG A 69 13.76 0.61 1.85
C ARG A 69 12.99 1.90 1.68
N GLN A 70 13.04 2.51 0.49
CA GLN A 70 12.28 3.73 0.19
C GLN A 70 10.78 3.52 0.38
N PHE A 71 10.27 2.37 -0.04
CA PHE A 71 8.87 2.02 0.15
C PHE A 71 8.51 1.87 1.63
N GLU A 72 9.32 1.14 2.40
CA GLU A 72 9.12 0.96 3.84
C GLU A 72 9.16 2.30 4.59
N GLU A 73 10.08 3.20 4.22
CA GLU A 73 10.16 4.55 4.77
C GLU A 73 8.92 5.38 4.42
N GLN A 74 8.41 5.30 3.19
CA GLN A 74 7.17 5.97 2.78
C GLN A 74 5.96 5.45 3.55
N LEU A 75 5.83 4.13 3.69
CA LEU A 75 4.76 3.51 4.48
C LEU A 75 4.84 3.97 5.93
N LYS A 76 6.02 3.89 6.56
CA LYS A 76 6.24 4.34 7.94
C LYS A 76 5.91 5.83 8.12
N LYS A 77 6.26 6.67 7.15
CA LYS A 77 5.93 8.10 7.13
C LYS A 77 4.42 8.32 7.06
N ASN A 78 3.72 7.60 6.20
CA ASN A 78 2.26 7.71 6.09
C ASN A 78 1.55 7.16 7.34
N GLN A 79 2.05 6.08 7.93
CA GLN A 79 1.56 5.57 9.21
C GLN A 79 1.77 6.59 10.35
N ASN A 80 2.93 7.25 10.42
CA ASN A 80 3.18 8.29 11.41
C ASN A 80 2.21 9.48 11.25
N LYS A 81 1.93 9.88 10.01
CA LYS A 81 0.98 10.94 9.70
C LYS A 81 -0.46 10.57 10.08
N LEU A 82 -0.89 9.36 9.72
CA LEU A 82 -2.21 8.87 10.12
C LEU A 82 -2.33 8.81 11.66
N TRP A 83 -1.30 8.32 12.33
CA TRP A 83 -1.26 8.28 13.80
C TRP A 83 -1.37 9.68 14.42
N ALA A 84 -0.65 10.67 13.88
CA ALA A 84 -0.76 12.05 14.34
C ALA A 84 -2.18 12.60 14.17
N ASP A 85 -2.85 12.31 13.04
CA ASP A 85 -4.23 12.74 12.83
C ASP A 85 -5.24 12.03 13.71
N ILE A 86 -5.03 10.75 14.03
CA ILE A 86 -5.84 10.03 15.02
C ILE A 86 -5.74 10.72 16.37
N ASN A 87 -4.52 11.07 16.80
CA ASN A 87 -4.32 11.80 18.07
C ASN A 87 -4.96 13.19 18.02
N ASN A 88 -4.82 13.91 16.92
CA ASN A 88 -5.46 15.22 16.75
C ASN A 88 -6.98 15.11 16.78
N TYR A 89 -7.54 14.05 16.20
CA TYR A 89 -8.97 13.75 16.24
C TYR A 89 -9.45 13.49 17.67
N VAL A 90 -8.76 12.62 18.42
CA VAL A 90 -9.09 12.34 19.83
C VAL A 90 -8.99 13.62 20.67
N ASN A 91 -7.92 14.40 20.48
CA ASN A 91 -7.72 15.67 21.17
C ASN A 91 -8.81 16.68 20.85
N SER A 92 -9.27 16.77 19.59
CA SER A 92 -10.36 17.68 19.21
C SER A 92 -11.66 17.36 19.96
N ILE A 93 -11.96 16.06 20.15
CA ILE A 93 -13.14 15.64 20.93
C ILE A 93 -12.93 15.95 22.41
N TYR A 94 -11.72 15.74 22.93
CA TYR A 94 -11.38 16.05 24.32
C TYR A 94 -11.50 17.55 24.63
N GLU A 95 -11.01 18.43 23.75
CA GLU A 95 -11.17 19.88 23.91
C GLU A 95 -12.65 20.28 23.89
N HIS A 96 -13.44 19.71 22.98
CA HIS A 96 -14.88 19.97 22.92
C HIS A 96 -15.61 19.48 24.18
N PHE A 97 -15.20 18.34 24.73
CA PHE A 97 -15.70 17.81 26.00
C PHE A 97 -15.40 18.76 27.17
N LEU A 98 -14.16 19.24 27.30
CA LEU A 98 -13.78 20.20 28.34
C LEU A 98 -14.62 21.48 28.30
N ASN A 99 -15.01 21.92 27.11
CA ASN A 99 -15.78 23.14 26.91
C ASN A 99 -17.28 22.98 27.21
N GLN A 100 -17.83 21.76 27.16
CA GLN A 100 -19.26 21.53 27.37
C GLN A 100 -19.70 21.52 28.86
N GLN A 101 -18.78 21.66 29.82
CA GLN A 101 -19.06 21.60 31.28
C GLN A 101 -19.95 20.40 31.68
N ASP A 102 -19.95 19.33 30.88
CA ASP A 102 -20.80 18.18 31.11
C ASP A 102 -20.20 17.32 32.24
N LYS A 103 -21.04 16.79 33.12
CA LYS A 103 -20.62 15.93 34.26
C LYS A 103 -20.36 14.48 33.84
N HIS A 104 -20.50 14.16 32.56
CA HIS A 104 -20.33 12.81 32.05
C HIS A 104 -18.86 12.40 31.92
N ASP A 105 -18.60 11.09 32.01
CA ASP A 105 -17.29 10.51 31.72
C ASP A 105 -16.91 10.74 30.25
N PHE A 106 -15.68 11.21 30.01
CA PHE A 106 -15.12 11.44 28.68
C PHE A 106 -15.25 10.21 27.78
N ILE A 107 -15.12 8.99 28.34
CA ILE A 107 -15.25 7.76 27.55
C ILE A 107 -16.63 7.65 26.90
N ASN A 108 -17.69 7.91 27.67
CA ASN A 108 -19.06 7.88 27.16
C ASN A 108 -19.31 9.01 26.17
N TYR A 109 -18.74 10.18 26.42
CA TYR A 109 -18.80 11.30 25.50
C TYR A 109 -18.14 10.99 24.16
N PHE A 110 -16.92 10.47 24.19
CA PHE A 110 -16.16 10.07 23.01
C PHE A 110 -16.89 9.00 22.20
N LYS A 111 -17.49 7.99 22.87
CA LYS A 111 -18.33 6.98 22.21
C LYS A 111 -19.51 7.62 21.47
N LYS A 112 -20.25 8.50 22.13
CA LYS A 112 -21.39 9.22 21.51
C LYS A 112 -20.94 10.03 20.29
N MET A 113 -19.80 10.73 20.40
CA MET A 113 -19.29 11.54 19.30
C MET A 113 -18.85 10.69 18.11
N ILE A 114 -18.09 9.61 18.35
CA ILE A 114 -17.71 8.65 17.29
C ILE A 114 -18.94 8.02 16.64
N ASP A 115 -19.96 7.65 17.43
CA ASP A 115 -21.20 7.09 16.89
C ASP A 115 -21.95 8.08 16.01
N HIS A 116 -22.01 9.35 16.42
CA HIS A 116 -22.58 10.42 15.61
C HIS A 116 -21.81 10.57 14.29
N ASP A 117 -20.49 10.68 14.36
CA ASP A 117 -19.62 10.86 13.19
C ASP A 117 -19.72 9.66 12.22
N LEU A 118 -19.72 8.44 12.75
CA LEU A 118 -19.92 7.22 11.96
C LEU A 118 -21.29 7.19 11.28
N GLN A 119 -22.36 7.63 11.95
CA GLN A 119 -23.69 7.71 11.35
C GLN A 119 -23.73 8.76 10.23
N GLU A 120 -23.13 9.94 10.44
CA GLU A 120 -23.10 11.01 9.45
C GLU A 120 -22.30 10.61 8.20
N ILE A 121 -21.11 10.03 8.39
CA ILE A 121 -20.29 9.53 7.29
C ILE A 121 -20.96 8.33 6.62
N GLY A 122 -21.54 7.41 7.39
CA GLY A 122 -22.22 6.22 6.88
C GLY A 122 -23.45 6.51 6.02
N ARG A 123 -24.12 7.66 6.22
CA ARG A 123 -25.19 8.14 5.32
C ARG A 123 -24.65 8.55 3.95
N THR A 124 -23.39 8.95 3.87
CA THR A 124 -22.75 9.44 2.64
C THR A 124 -21.99 8.33 1.93
N ASP A 125 -21.08 7.65 2.64
CA ASP A 125 -20.23 6.59 2.10
C ASP A 125 -19.70 5.65 3.21
N ILE A 126 -20.35 4.49 3.34
CA ILE A 126 -19.98 3.40 4.28
C ILE A 126 -18.60 2.80 3.92
N ASN A 127 -18.18 2.90 2.65
CA ASN A 127 -16.91 2.34 2.20
C ASN A 127 -15.78 3.38 2.26
N SER A 128 -16.04 4.58 2.79
CA SER A 128 -15.03 5.62 2.86
C SER A 128 -13.86 5.21 3.79
N PRO A 129 -12.62 5.54 3.43
CA PRO A 129 -11.46 5.35 4.31
C PRO A 129 -11.64 5.99 5.69
N LEU A 130 -12.34 7.13 5.76
CA LEU A 130 -12.70 7.80 7.01
C LEU A 130 -13.64 6.95 7.88
N TYR A 131 -14.69 6.37 7.30
CA TYR A 131 -15.59 5.47 8.02
C TYR A 131 -14.82 4.26 8.58
N GLN A 132 -13.95 3.65 7.76
CA GLN A 132 -13.15 2.49 8.16
C GLN A 132 -12.23 2.80 9.33
N ILE A 133 -11.50 3.92 9.31
CA ILE A 133 -10.59 4.27 10.41
C ILE A 133 -11.35 4.57 11.71
N LEU A 134 -12.47 5.28 11.63
CA LEU A 134 -13.31 5.55 12.81
C LEU A 134 -13.93 4.28 13.38
N LEU A 135 -14.31 3.32 12.53
CA LEU A 135 -14.83 2.03 12.96
C LEU A 135 -13.77 1.20 13.70
N ILE A 136 -12.51 1.23 13.22
CA ILE A 136 -11.38 0.60 13.93
C ILE A 136 -11.17 1.27 15.30
N ILE A 137 -11.16 2.61 15.35
CA ILE A 137 -11.01 3.35 16.61
C ILE A 137 -12.15 3.00 17.58
N LYS A 138 -13.40 2.98 17.11
CA LYS A 138 -14.58 2.61 17.89
C LYS A 138 -14.43 1.21 18.49
N LYS A 139 -14.20 0.21 17.62
CA LYS A 139 -14.07 -1.19 18.02
C LYS A 139 -13.00 -1.35 19.09
N ARG A 140 -11.85 -0.69 18.93
CA ARG A 140 -10.77 -0.74 19.91
C ARG A 140 -11.10 -0.05 21.23
N ASN A 141 -11.81 1.07 21.17
CA ASN A 141 -12.30 1.73 22.37
C ASN A 141 -13.29 0.84 23.15
N ASP A 142 -14.17 0.12 22.44
CA ASP A 142 -15.11 -0.82 23.05
C ASP A 142 -14.42 -2.02 23.70
N GLU A 143 -13.33 -2.51 23.09
CA GLU A 143 -12.54 -3.65 23.62
C GLU A 143 -11.65 -3.29 24.81
N GLN A 144 -11.03 -2.09 24.84
CA GLN A 144 -9.95 -1.79 25.79
C GLN A 144 -10.30 -0.75 26.87
N GLN A 145 -11.44 -0.06 26.80
CA GLN A 145 -11.87 0.97 27.77
C GLN A 145 -10.83 2.07 28.11
N PHE A 146 -9.72 2.19 27.37
CA PHE A 146 -8.65 3.15 27.65
C PHE A 146 -8.28 3.94 26.38
N ILE A 147 -8.74 5.19 26.32
CA ILE A 147 -8.75 6.04 25.11
C ILE A 147 -7.39 6.66 24.76
N ILE A 148 -6.36 6.57 25.60
CA ILE A 148 -5.22 7.52 25.48
C ILE A 148 -3.90 6.85 25.08
N THR A 149 -3.83 5.52 25.05
CA THR A 149 -2.60 4.77 24.71
C THR A 149 -2.88 3.62 23.77
N THR A 150 -3.62 3.87 22.69
CA THR A 150 -3.75 2.86 21.64
C THR A 150 -2.35 2.58 21.08
N ASP A 151 -1.88 1.33 21.19
CA ASP A 151 -0.61 0.98 20.56
C ASP A 151 -0.76 1.16 19.05
N LYS A 152 0.03 2.08 18.50
CA LYS A 152 0.17 2.35 17.07
C LYS A 152 0.18 1.04 16.27
N ARG A 153 0.87 0.01 16.76
CA ARG A 153 1.04 -1.28 16.08
C ARG A 153 -0.28 -2.02 15.86
N ILE A 154 -1.21 -1.95 16.81
CA ILE A 154 -2.46 -2.71 16.76
C ILE A 154 -3.40 -2.13 15.69
N ILE A 155 -3.52 -0.80 15.63
CA ILE A 155 -4.34 -0.15 14.59
C ILE A 155 -3.81 -0.49 13.20
N PHE A 156 -2.49 -0.39 12.98
CA PHE A 156 -1.91 -0.71 11.67
C PHE A 156 -1.97 -2.20 11.33
N ALA A 157 -1.93 -3.10 12.30
CA ALA A 157 -2.15 -4.53 12.07
C ALA A 157 -3.58 -4.80 11.58
N GLU A 158 -4.58 -4.11 12.11
CA GLU A 158 -5.97 -4.26 11.69
C GLU A 158 -6.23 -3.66 10.29
N ILE A 159 -5.63 -2.51 9.99
CA ILE A 159 -5.66 -1.94 8.63
C ILE A 159 -4.97 -2.89 7.63
N ALA A 160 -3.85 -3.49 8.02
CA ALA A 160 -3.16 -4.49 7.19
C ALA A 160 -4.04 -5.72 6.95
N GLN A 161 -4.72 -6.23 7.98
CA GLN A 161 -5.63 -7.37 7.85
C GLN A 161 -6.79 -7.11 6.88
N GLN A 162 -7.38 -5.90 6.91
CA GLN A 162 -8.44 -5.52 5.96
C GLN A 162 -7.92 -5.50 4.52
N THR A 163 -6.68 -5.08 4.32
CA THR A 163 -6.05 -5.04 2.99
C THR A 163 -5.73 -6.45 2.50
N SER A 164 -5.27 -7.34 3.37
CA SER A 164 -4.88 -8.71 3.01
C SER A 164 -6.05 -9.58 2.53
N GLN A 165 -7.30 -9.24 2.88
CA GLN A 165 -8.49 -10.00 2.47
C GLN A 165 -8.95 -9.72 1.04
N LYS A 166 -8.42 -8.69 0.39
CA LYS A 166 -8.83 -8.33 -0.96
C LYS A 166 -8.19 -9.28 -1.97
N SER A 167 -9.02 -9.93 -2.79
CA SER A 167 -8.53 -10.82 -3.84
C SER A 167 -7.79 -10.03 -4.91
N ILE A 168 -6.58 -10.48 -5.23
CA ILE A 168 -5.77 -9.87 -6.28
C ILE A 168 -6.24 -10.43 -7.62
N PRO A 169 -6.49 -9.57 -8.64
CA PRO A 169 -6.92 -10.05 -9.95
C PRO A 169 -5.81 -10.90 -10.58
N TYR A 170 -6.17 -12.11 -11.03
CA TYR A 170 -5.25 -13.07 -11.66
C TYR A 170 -4.47 -12.48 -12.84
N SER A 171 -5.05 -11.51 -13.56
CA SER A 171 -4.39 -10.83 -14.69
C SER A 171 -3.10 -10.10 -14.30
N LYS A 172 -3.00 -9.61 -13.06
CA LYS A 172 -1.78 -8.95 -12.55
C LYS A 172 -0.72 -9.95 -12.09
N LEU A 173 -1.11 -11.20 -11.81
CA LEU A 173 -0.23 -12.26 -11.34
C LEU A 173 0.35 -13.09 -12.49
N ILE A 174 -0.44 -13.29 -13.56
CA ILE A 174 -0.08 -14.22 -14.63
C ILE A 174 1.13 -13.76 -15.45
N ALA A 175 1.22 -12.47 -15.77
CA ALA A 175 2.32 -11.97 -16.60
C ALA A 175 3.68 -12.09 -15.88
N PRO A 176 3.85 -11.63 -14.62
CA PRO A 176 5.09 -11.83 -13.87
C PRO A 176 5.42 -13.31 -13.65
N SER A 177 4.43 -14.16 -13.38
CA SER A 177 4.60 -15.60 -13.22
C SER A 177 5.06 -16.27 -14.53
N LEU A 178 4.52 -15.85 -15.66
CA LEU A 178 4.88 -16.36 -16.98
C LEU A 178 6.30 -15.94 -17.37
N PHE A 179 6.66 -14.67 -17.21
CA PHE A 179 8.06 -14.22 -17.39
C PHE A 179 9.00 -14.92 -16.41
N GLY A 180 8.48 -15.12 -15.19
CA GLY A 180 8.93 -16.05 -14.15
C GLY A 180 9.48 -17.37 -14.68
N PHE A 181 8.53 -18.09 -15.24
CA PHE A 181 8.68 -19.41 -15.80
C PHE A 181 9.58 -19.42 -17.04
N VAL A 182 9.19 -18.65 -18.07
CA VAL A 182 9.80 -18.69 -19.41
C VAL A 182 11.26 -18.26 -19.35
N GLY A 183 11.58 -17.24 -18.54
CA GLY A 183 12.95 -16.80 -18.34
C GLY A 183 13.83 -17.91 -17.76
N THR A 184 13.41 -18.48 -16.63
CA THR A 184 14.17 -19.55 -15.95
C THR A 184 14.28 -20.81 -16.81
N PHE A 185 13.15 -21.26 -17.35
CA PHE A 185 13.08 -22.43 -18.22
C PHE A 185 13.98 -22.25 -19.44
N GLY A 186 13.83 -21.13 -20.15
CA GLY A 186 14.59 -20.82 -21.35
C GLY A 186 16.10 -20.71 -21.10
N SER A 187 16.51 -20.11 -19.97
CA SER A 187 17.92 -20.05 -19.60
C SER A 187 18.51 -21.42 -19.31
N ILE A 188 17.82 -22.28 -18.55
CA ILE A 188 18.31 -23.63 -18.23
C ILE A 188 18.34 -24.48 -19.50
N ALA A 189 17.22 -24.57 -20.21
CA ALA A 189 17.11 -25.38 -21.42
C ALA A 189 18.09 -24.91 -22.52
N GLY A 190 18.19 -23.59 -22.74
CA GLY A 190 19.08 -23.00 -23.74
C GLY A 190 20.56 -23.19 -23.40
N CYS A 191 20.97 -22.96 -22.15
CA CYS A 191 22.35 -23.16 -21.70
C CYS A 191 22.74 -24.64 -21.79
N SER A 192 21.87 -25.54 -21.32
CA SER A 192 22.10 -26.98 -21.43
C SER A 192 22.16 -27.45 -22.88
N ALA A 193 21.30 -26.95 -23.77
CA ALA A 193 21.36 -27.26 -25.19
C ALA A 193 22.70 -26.81 -25.82
N GLY A 194 23.18 -25.61 -25.47
CA GLY A 194 24.49 -25.11 -25.93
C GLY A 194 25.66 -25.96 -25.43
N ILE A 195 25.69 -26.31 -24.13
CA ILE A 195 26.73 -27.17 -23.55
C ILE A 195 26.68 -28.58 -24.16
N SER A 196 25.48 -29.16 -24.31
CA SER A 196 25.31 -30.45 -24.98
C SER A 196 25.79 -30.40 -26.43
N GLY A 197 25.48 -29.34 -27.18
CA GLY A 197 25.98 -29.13 -28.55
C GLY A 197 27.51 -29.09 -28.62
N LEU A 198 28.16 -28.37 -27.69
CA LEU A 198 29.62 -28.33 -27.58
C LEU A 198 30.22 -29.71 -27.26
N LEU A 199 29.67 -30.43 -26.27
CA LEU A 199 30.15 -31.77 -25.88
C LEU A 199 29.93 -32.82 -26.99
N THR A 200 28.86 -32.67 -27.77
CA THR A 200 28.59 -33.49 -28.95
C THR A 200 29.59 -33.20 -30.07
N GLY A 201 29.85 -31.92 -30.35
CA GLY A 201 30.85 -31.49 -31.34
C GLY A 201 32.27 -31.95 -31.00
N MET A 202 32.60 -32.09 -29.70
CA MET A 202 33.86 -32.68 -29.24
C MET A 202 33.95 -34.20 -29.39
N GLY A 203 32.85 -34.89 -29.74
CA GLY A 203 32.80 -36.35 -29.78
C GLY A 203 32.79 -37.01 -28.39
N LEU A 204 32.54 -36.26 -27.32
CA LEU A 204 32.39 -36.83 -25.96
C LEU A 204 31.05 -37.56 -25.79
N PHE A 205 30.04 -37.16 -26.59
CA PHE A 205 28.75 -37.83 -26.67
C PHE A 205 28.51 -38.33 -28.10
N THR A 206 29.16 -39.45 -28.48
CA THR A 206 28.96 -40.12 -29.78
C THR A 206 27.78 -41.11 -29.77
N SER A 207 27.26 -41.44 -28.58
CA SER A 207 26.18 -42.43 -28.42
C SER A 207 24.80 -41.79 -28.57
N PHE A 208 24.13 -42.07 -29.71
CA PHE A 208 22.76 -41.62 -30.03
C PHE A 208 21.71 -41.93 -28.96
N THR A 209 21.94 -42.90 -28.07
CA THR A 209 21.02 -43.29 -26.99
C THR A 209 21.07 -42.38 -25.76
N ALA A 210 22.16 -41.63 -25.53
CA ALA A 210 22.28 -40.74 -24.38
C ALA A 210 21.49 -39.42 -24.56
N PHE A 211 21.28 -38.99 -25.80
CA PHE A 211 20.66 -37.70 -26.13
C PHE A 211 19.20 -37.57 -25.68
N PRO A 212 18.32 -38.55 -25.93
CA PRO A 212 16.93 -38.45 -25.46
C PRO A 212 16.86 -38.42 -23.93
N LEU A 213 17.63 -39.26 -23.24
CA LEU A 213 17.61 -39.33 -21.77
C LEU A 213 18.12 -38.02 -21.14
N LEU A 214 19.22 -37.47 -21.66
CA LEU A 214 19.78 -36.20 -21.21
C LEU A 214 18.80 -35.05 -21.50
N GLY A 215 18.21 -35.02 -22.69
CA GLY A 215 17.23 -34.01 -23.08
C GLY A 215 16.00 -34.01 -22.17
N TRP A 216 15.43 -35.18 -21.89
CA TRP A 216 14.31 -35.31 -20.94
C TRP A 216 14.70 -34.88 -19.52
N GLY A 217 15.91 -35.22 -19.08
CA GLY A 217 16.42 -34.77 -17.78
C GLY A 217 16.53 -33.25 -17.68
N ILE A 218 17.11 -32.61 -18.69
CA ILE A 218 17.24 -31.14 -18.78
C ILE A 218 15.85 -30.49 -18.80
N ILE A 219 14.93 -30.98 -19.64
CA ILE A 219 13.56 -30.46 -19.72
C ILE A 219 12.85 -30.60 -18.36
N GLY A 220 12.97 -31.76 -17.71
CA GLY A 220 12.37 -32.00 -16.40
C GLY A 220 12.88 -31.04 -15.33
N VAL A 221 14.21 -30.88 -15.23
CA VAL A 221 14.83 -29.92 -14.30
C VAL A 221 14.43 -28.49 -14.62
N ALA A 222 14.48 -28.09 -15.89
CA ALA A 222 14.08 -26.75 -16.33
C ALA A 222 12.61 -26.45 -16.01
N LEU A 223 11.71 -27.43 -16.15
CA LEU A 223 10.29 -27.30 -15.84
C LEU A 223 10.08 -27.12 -14.32
N ILE A 224 10.72 -27.94 -13.49
CA ILE A 224 10.64 -27.81 -12.03
C ILE A 224 11.16 -26.45 -11.57
N CYS A 225 12.35 -26.05 -12.03
CA CYS A 225 12.93 -24.75 -11.69
C CYS A 225 12.06 -23.59 -12.19
N GLY A 226 11.55 -23.68 -13.42
CA GLY A 226 10.61 -22.71 -13.98
C GLY A 226 9.36 -22.57 -13.14
N ALA A 227 8.75 -23.68 -12.71
CA ALA A 227 7.55 -23.68 -11.88
C ALA A 227 7.79 -23.06 -10.49
N ILE A 228 8.91 -23.42 -9.83
CA ILE A 228 9.30 -22.81 -8.55
C ILE A 228 9.47 -21.29 -8.69
N MET A 229 10.06 -20.86 -9.80
CA MET A 229 10.31 -19.44 -10.07
C MET A 229 9.02 -18.67 -10.40
N ALA A 230 8.12 -19.28 -11.17
CA ALA A 230 6.79 -18.75 -11.44
C ALA A 230 5.97 -18.55 -10.16
N TYR A 231 6.05 -19.52 -9.24
CA TYR A 231 5.42 -19.45 -7.93
C TYR A 231 6.00 -18.32 -7.07
N ASN A 232 7.33 -18.21 -7.00
CA ASN A 232 7.99 -17.14 -6.26
C ASN A 232 7.67 -15.74 -6.81
N ALA A 233 7.64 -15.58 -8.13
CA ALA A 233 7.24 -14.32 -8.77
C ALA A 233 5.80 -13.93 -8.43
N THR A 234 4.91 -14.92 -8.27
CA THR A 234 3.52 -14.70 -7.88
C THR A 234 3.42 -14.19 -6.45
N ILE A 235 4.12 -14.82 -5.51
CA ILE A 235 4.17 -14.39 -4.10
C ILE A 235 4.71 -12.96 -4.01
N GLU A 236 5.80 -12.66 -4.71
CA GLU A 236 6.43 -11.35 -4.65
C GLU A 236 5.50 -10.23 -5.15
N VAL A 237 4.82 -10.45 -6.28
CA VAL A 237 3.86 -9.47 -6.82
C VAL A 237 2.65 -9.32 -5.91
N GLN A 238 2.21 -10.41 -5.29
CA GLN A 238 1.15 -10.37 -4.29
C GLN A 238 1.54 -9.50 -3.09
N ASP A 239 2.73 -9.72 -2.52
CA ASP A 239 3.25 -8.92 -1.41
C ASP A 239 3.38 -7.44 -1.81
N GLU A 240 3.90 -7.14 -3.00
CA GLU A 240 4.04 -5.76 -3.49
C GLU A 240 2.70 -5.06 -3.68
N LEU A 241 1.71 -5.77 -4.24
CA LEU A 241 0.36 -5.22 -4.43
C LEU A 241 -0.32 -4.96 -3.09
N GLN A 242 -0.26 -5.92 -2.15
CA GLN A 242 -0.82 -5.74 -0.81
C GLN A 242 -0.18 -4.55 -0.08
N ASN A 243 1.14 -4.44 -0.15
CA ASN A 243 1.88 -3.34 0.45
C ASN A 243 1.50 -1.99 -0.20
N ASN A 244 1.41 -1.93 -1.52
CA ASN A 244 1.00 -0.73 -2.25
C ASN A 244 -0.43 -0.30 -1.90
N GLU A 245 -1.38 -1.25 -1.84
CA GLU A 245 -2.75 -0.98 -1.42
C GLU A 245 -2.80 -0.50 0.03
N LEU A 246 -2.03 -1.10 0.94
CA LEU A 246 -1.94 -0.68 2.34
C LEU A 246 -1.42 0.76 2.46
N ASN A 247 -0.37 1.10 1.70
CA ASN A 247 0.19 2.45 1.68
C ASN A 247 -0.81 3.47 1.13
N GLN A 248 -1.54 3.13 0.05
CA GLN A 248 -2.57 3.98 -0.53
C GLN A 248 -3.76 4.16 0.42
N LEU A 249 -4.21 3.09 1.08
CA LEU A 249 -5.28 3.13 2.06
C LEU A 249 -4.90 4.01 3.25
N THR A 250 -3.70 3.78 3.82
CA THR A 250 -3.16 4.61 4.92
C THR A 250 -3.09 6.08 4.52
N LYS A 251 -2.64 6.38 3.30
CA LYS A 251 -2.58 7.75 2.77
C LYS A 251 -3.97 8.37 2.65
N LYS A 252 -4.96 7.63 2.14
CA LYS A 252 -6.35 8.10 2.00
C LYS A 252 -7.01 8.33 3.37
N MET A 253 -6.85 7.39 4.30
CA MET A 253 -7.31 7.53 5.69
C MET A 253 -6.73 8.80 6.32
N HIS A 254 -5.41 9.02 6.18
CA HIS A 254 -4.75 10.24 6.66
C HIS A 254 -5.35 11.50 6.04
N GLN A 255 -5.47 11.55 4.71
CA GLN A 255 -5.99 12.73 4.02
C GLN A 255 -7.43 13.08 4.44
N GLN A 256 -8.29 12.07 4.57
CA GLN A 256 -9.69 12.28 4.96
C GLN A 256 -9.82 12.62 6.45
N LEU A 257 -9.07 11.95 7.33
CA LEU A 257 -9.09 12.23 8.76
C LEU A 257 -8.52 13.62 9.07
N SER A 258 -7.40 14.00 8.46
CA SER A 258 -6.83 15.35 8.58
C SER A 258 -7.85 16.43 8.17
N LYS A 259 -8.58 16.19 7.08
CA LYS A 259 -9.63 17.10 6.60
C LYS A 259 -10.78 17.19 7.60
N ALA A 260 -11.26 16.05 8.09
CA ALA A 260 -12.33 15.96 9.08
C ALA A 260 -11.98 16.71 10.39
N VAL A 261 -10.75 16.53 10.89
CA VAL A 261 -10.26 17.23 12.09
C VAL A 261 -10.16 18.73 11.85
N LEU A 262 -9.68 19.16 10.67
CA LEU A 262 -9.60 20.57 10.33
C LEU A 262 -10.98 21.23 10.27
N GLU A 263 -11.96 20.58 9.63
CA GLU A 263 -13.35 21.05 9.57
C GLU A 263 -13.92 21.24 10.99
N ARG A 264 -13.79 20.23 11.86
CA ARG A 264 -14.26 20.32 13.26
C ARG A 264 -13.57 21.43 14.05
N ASN A 265 -12.27 21.59 13.92
CA ASN A 265 -11.53 22.64 14.64
C ASN A 265 -11.96 24.04 14.21
N VAL A 266 -12.24 24.24 12.92
CA VAL A 266 -12.78 25.49 12.38
C VAL A 266 -14.19 25.75 12.92
N ASP A 267 -15.06 24.74 12.91
CA ASP A 267 -16.44 24.87 13.41
C ASP A 267 -16.46 25.17 14.92
N THR A 268 -15.60 24.49 15.69
CA THR A 268 -15.45 24.72 17.14
C THR A 268 -14.96 26.15 17.41
N ALA A 269 -13.95 26.62 16.69
CA ALA A 269 -13.46 28.00 16.82
C ALA A 269 -14.53 29.04 16.44
N LEU A 270 -15.32 28.76 15.39
CA LEU A 270 -16.44 29.62 14.98
C LEU A 270 -17.55 29.67 16.05
N HIS A 271 -17.90 28.52 16.65
CA HIS A 271 -18.88 28.47 17.73
C HIS A 271 -18.41 29.20 18.98
N HIS A 272 -17.14 29.07 19.36
CA HIS A 272 -16.56 29.80 20.50
C HIS A 272 -16.56 31.31 20.28
N THR A 273 -16.12 31.75 19.10
CA THR A 273 -16.13 33.19 18.76
C THR A 273 -17.55 33.74 18.71
N THR A 274 -18.50 33.02 18.11
CA THR A 274 -19.91 33.42 18.05
C THR A 274 -20.55 33.47 19.43
N SER A 275 -20.30 32.48 20.29
CA SER A 275 -20.81 32.45 21.66
C SER A 275 -20.22 33.57 22.52
N ALA A 276 -18.91 33.84 22.38
CA ALA A 276 -18.26 34.96 23.07
C ALA A 276 -18.83 36.32 22.62
N LEU A 277 -19.13 36.48 21.33
CA LEU A 277 -19.77 37.67 20.76
C LEU A 277 -21.22 37.85 21.24
N ALA A 278 -21.95 36.76 21.47
CA ALA A 278 -23.32 36.80 21.98
C ALA A 278 -23.39 37.23 23.46
N VAL A 279 -22.40 36.85 24.27
CA VAL A 279 -22.33 37.18 25.70
C VAL A 279 -21.88 38.62 25.95
N ASN A 280 -21.14 39.25 25.02
CA ASN A 280 -20.66 40.62 25.20
C ASN A 280 -20.74 41.46 23.90
N PRO A 281 -21.89 42.12 23.63
CA PRO A 281 -22.12 42.85 22.40
C PRO A 281 -21.23 44.09 22.22
N GLU A 282 -20.64 44.63 23.30
CA GLU A 282 -19.76 45.81 23.23
C GLU A 282 -18.34 45.47 22.71
N LYS A 283 -17.87 44.24 22.93
CA LYS A 283 -16.59 43.74 22.36
C LYS A 283 -16.65 43.39 20.87
N LYS A 284 -17.83 43.47 20.25
CA LYS A 284 -18.08 43.10 18.86
C LYS A 284 -17.33 43.98 17.85
N LYS A 285 -17.09 45.25 18.17
CA LYS A 285 -16.34 46.17 17.28
C LYS A 285 -14.84 45.89 17.25
N GLU A 286 -14.22 45.58 18.40
CA GLU A 286 -12.76 45.33 18.46
C GLU A 286 -12.36 43.97 17.86
N LEU A 287 -13.23 42.96 17.94
CA LEU A 287 -12.95 41.60 17.43
C LEU A 287 -13.10 41.50 15.91
N PHE A 288 -14.02 42.26 15.30
CA PHE A 288 -14.14 42.34 13.84
C PHE A 288 -12.89 42.96 13.18
N ASP A 289 -12.22 43.88 13.86
CA ASP A 289 -10.94 44.45 13.40
C ASP A 289 -9.75 43.47 13.55
N GLN A 290 -9.84 42.49 14.46
CA GLN A 290 -8.85 41.40 14.58
C GLN A 290 -9.05 40.27 13.56
N ILE A 291 -10.30 39.92 13.24
CA ILE A 291 -10.63 38.87 12.25
C ILE A 291 -10.28 39.31 10.81
N ASN A 292 -10.22 40.63 10.54
CA ASN A 292 -9.74 41.18 9.27
C ASN A 292 -8.20 41.11 9.10
N LYS A 293 -7.44 40.60 10.07
CA LYS A 293 -6.04 40.18 9.86
C LYS A 293 -6.00 38.69 9.48
N PRO A 294 -5.17 38.28 8.52
CA PRO A 294 -5.57 37.28 7.53
C PRO A 294 -5.41 35.85 8.05
N ILE A 295 -6.41 35.35 8.78
CA ILE A 295 -6.60 33.90 9.01
C ILE A 295 -6.91 33.19 7.67
N LEU A 296 -7.41 33.94 6.67
CA LEU A 296 -7.62 33.50 5.29
C LEU A 296 -6.33 33.27 4.48
N SER A 297 -5.15 33.68 4.97
CA SER A 297 -3.88 33.43 4.27
C SER A 297 -3.41 31.98 4.36
N VAL A 298 -3.85 31.23 5.38
CA VAL A 298 -3.48 29.81 5.55
C VAL A 298 -4.30 28.90 4.62
N LEU A 299 -5.52 29.31 4.26
CA LEU A 299 -6.38 28.57 3.31
C LEU A 299 -5.95 28.75 1.85
N HIS A 300 -5.22 29.82 1.50
CA HIS A 300 -4.85 30.11 0.11
C HIS A 300 -3.52 29.53 -0.37
N HIS A 301 -2.75 28.84 0.48
CA HIS A 301 -1.42 28.34 0.10
C HIS A 301 -1.29 26.84 -0.19
N LYS A 302 -2.41 26.11 -0.28
CA LYS A 302 -2.40 24.72 -0.76
C LYS A 302 -3.29 24.54 -1.98
N LYS A 303 -2.97 25.26 -3.06
CA LYS A 303 -3.42 24.92 -4.42
C LYS A 303 -2.76 23.60 -4.81
N ILE A 304 -3.36 22.50 -4.38
CA ILE A 304 -3.05 21.16 -4.87
C ILE A 304 -3.50 21.15 -6.33
N ASN A 305 -2.54 21.10 -7.25
CA ASN A 305 -2.77 20.69 -8.63
C ASN A 305 -3.34 19.26 -8.61
N SER A 306 -4.66 19.14 -8.53
CA SER A 306 -5.38 17.92 -8.89
C SER A 306 -6.20 18.24 -10.12
N ASN A 307 -5.56 18.06 -11.28
CA ASN A 307 -6.31 17.71 -12.47
C ASN A 307 -6.81 16.28 -12.24
N GLU A 308 -8.10 16.05 -12.47
CA GLU A 308 -8.86 14.80 -12.32
C GLU A 308 -9.56 14.52 -10.98
N SER A 309 -10.86 14.21 -11.14
CA SER A 309 -11.91 13.79 -10.20
C SER A 309 -12.55 14.90 -9.34
N GLY A 310 -13.81 15.22 -9.69
CA GLY A 310 -14.70 16.04 -8.90
C GLY A 310 -14.94 15.41 -7.53
N LEU A 311 -14.23 15.91 -6.53
CA LEU A 311 -14.53 15.67 -5.12
C LEU A 311 -15.57 16.71 -4.68
N HIS A 312 -16.83 16.28 -4.63
CA HIS A 312 -17.89 17.08 -4.02
C HIS A 312 -17.51 17.41 -2.57
N PHE A 313 -17.53 18.70 -2.25
CA PHE A 313 -17.29 19.23 -0.92
C PHE A 313 -18.54 18.94 -0.06
N ILE A 314 -18.62 17.72 0.48
CA ILE A 314 -19.58 17.42 1.53
C ILE A 314 -18.90 17.85 2.83
N SER A 315 -19.40 18.93 3.44
CA SER A 315 -19.07 19.28 4.82
C SER A 315 -19.60 18.15 5.70
N PHE A 316 -18.70 17.48 6.42
CA PHE A 316 -19.03 16.25 7.14
C PHE A 316 -19.44 16.46 8.60
N PHE A 317 -19.40 17.70 9.12
CA PHE A 317 -19.66 17.99 10.54
C PHE A 317 -20.47 19.27 10.75
N ASN A 318 -21.55 19.47 9.99
CA ASN A 318 -22.39 20.66 10.19
C ASN A 318 -23.27 20.50 11.45
N SER A 319 -22.70 20.79 12.61
CA SER A 319 -23.30 20.62 13.95
C SER A 319 -24.23 21.78 14.36
N ASN A 320 -25.20 22.14 13.53
CA ASN A 320 -26.20 23.17 13.87
C ASN A 320 -27.57 22.63 14.32
N LYS A 321 -27.66 21.40 14.87
CA LYS A 321 -28.96 20.80 15.24
C LYS A 321 -29.12 20.20 16.65
N THR A 322 -28.17 20.31 17.56
CA THR A 322 -28.27 19.72 18.91
C THR A 322 -28.77 20.68 20.02
N SER A 323 -29.71 21.58 19.71
CA SER A 323 -30.32 22.47 20.72
C SER A 323 -31.80 22.17 21.03
N GLU A 324 -32.36 21.03 20.61
CA GLU A 324 -33.80 20.76 20.74
C GLU A 324 -34.14 19.51 21.57
N TYR A 325 -33.29 19.12 22.52
CA TYR A 325 -33.59 18.08 23.51
C TYR A 325 -33.34 18.63 24.93
N GLY A 326 -34.27 19.45 25.42
CA GLY A 326 -34.19 20.02 26.77
C GLY A 326 -35.46 20.68 27.31
N LYS A 327 -36.54 20.73 26.51
CA LYS A 327 -37.87 21.20 26.95
C LYS A 327 -38.89 20.20 26.44
N ASN A 328 -39.32 19.28 27.31
CA ASN A 328 -40.64 18.61 27.33
C ASN A 328 -40.53 17.31 28.12
N SER A 329 -40.45 17.42 29.45
CA SER A 329 -40.82 16.32 30.35
C SER A 329 -41.15 16.86 31.75
N GLU A 330 -41.98 17.88 31.81
CA GLU A 330 -42.71 18.29 33.01
C GLU A 330 -44.09 18.75 32.55
N LEU A 331 -45.02 17.80 32.40
CA LEU A 331 -46.48 17.94 32.42
C LEU A 331 -47.08 16.73 31.72
N GLU A 332 -47.34 15.67 32.48
CA GLU A 332 -48.58 14.90 32.38
C GLU A 332 -48.60 13.84 33.50
N THR A 333 -48.93 14.34 34.69
CA THR A 333 -49.57 13.53 35.72
C THR A 333 -50.98 14.08 35.90
N SER A 334 -51.95 13.16 35.92
CA SER A 334 -53.33 13.28 36.42
C SER A 334 -54.43 13.46 35.35
N VAL A 335 -55.27 12.42 35.27
CA VAL A 335 -56.77 12.35 35.26
C VAL A 335 -57.18 11.15 34.38
N LEU A 336 -57.43 9.95 34.94
CA LEU A 336 -58.68 9.42 35.54
C LEU A 336 -59.61 8.70 34.53
N THR A 337 -60.02 7.48 34.89
CA THR A 337 -61.26 6.72 34.50
C THR A 337 -61.41 6.35 33.02
N LEU A 338 -61.51 5.07 32.63
CA LEU A 338 -62.49 4.06 33.06
C LEU A 338 -61.93 2.64 32.87
#